data_AF-A0A925VN63-F1
#
_entry.id   AF-A0A925VN63-F1
#
_cell.length_a   1.000
_cell.length_b   1.000
_cell.length_c   1.000
_cell.angle_alpha   90.00
_cell.angle_beta   90.00
_cell.angle_gamma   90.00
#
_symmetry.space_group_name_H-M   'P 1'
#
loop_
_entity.id
_entity.type
_entity.pdbx_description
1 polymer ?
#
loop_
_entity_poly.entity_id
_entity_poly.type
_entity_poly.pdbx_seq_one_letter_code
_entity_poly.pdbx_strand_id
1 'polypeptide(L)' 'GVLDALIRTAGAAQMRARGAEIKLVPTVNVAELQRERDALAKTYRELDTALQAANWAVDLIE' A
#
# COMPACT_ATOMS: atom_id res chain seq x y z
N GLY A 1 5.34 -0.34 -3.94
CA GLY A 1 4.29 0.46 -4.61
C GLY A 1 4.37 1.91 -4.20
N VAL A 2 3.69 2.82 -4.89
CA VAL A 2 3.73 4.27 -4.60
C VAL A 2 3.23 4.57 -3.18
N LEU A 3 2.10 3.96 -2.77
CA LEU A 3 1.57 4.09 -1.40
C LEU A 3 2.54 3.57 -0.34
N ASP A 4 3.19 2.44 -0.58
CA ASP A 4 4.19 1.88 0.34
C ASP A 4 5.41 2.81 0.52
N ALA A 5 5.89 3.42 -0.56
CA ALA A 5 6.97 4.40 -0.49
C ALA A 5 6.58 5.62 0.34
N LEU A 6 5.38 6.15 0.13
CA LEU A 6 4.85 7.31 0.88
C LEU A 6 4.62 6.99 2.36
N ILE A 7 4.01 5.84 2.67
CA ILE A 7 3.77 5.36 4.03
C ILE A 7 5.10 5.19 4.77
N ARG A 8 6.11 4.63 4.11
CA ARG A 8 7.43 4.43 4.70
C ARG A 8 8.14 5.75 4.97
N THR A 9 8.14 6.69 4.03
CA THR A 9 8.79 8.00 4.21
C THR A 9 8.08 8.86 5.25
N ALA A 10 6.75 8.89 5.24
CA ALA A 10 5.96 9.64 6.21
C ALA A 10 5.96 8.96 7.60
N GLY A 11 5.96 7.63 7.67
CA GLY A 11 5.94 6.86 8.92
C GLY A 11 7.28 6.84 9.67
N ALA A 12 8.39 7.12 9.01
CA ALA A 12 9.73 7.19 9.60
C ALA A 12 9.97 8.46 10.45
N ALA A 13 8.93 9.01 11.09
CA ALA A 13 8.86 10.31 11.76
C ALA A 13 9.70 10.46 13.05
N GLN A 14 10.94 9.95 13.05
CA GLN A 14 12.02 10.32 13.96
C GLN A 14 12.98 11.33 13.30
N MET A 15 12.48 12.16 12.39
CA MET A 15 13.31 13.14 11.68
C MET A 15 13.37 14.44 12.49
N ARG A 16 14.56 14.75 13.04
CA ARG A 16 14.88 16.06 13.64
C ARG A 16 15.67 16.87 12.63
N ALA A 17 15.31 18.13 12.41
CA ALA A 17 16.10 19.05 11.61
C ALA A 17 17.34 19.54 12.40
N ARG A 18 18.38 20.04 11.71
CA ARG A 18 19.60 20.53 12.37
C ARG A 18 19.26 21.63 13.38
N GLY A 19 19.69 21.46 14.63
CA GLY A 19 19.27 22.28 15.77
C GLY A 19 18.32 21.59 16.75
N ALA A 20 17.93 20.33 16.52
CA ALA A 20 17.29 19.37 17.45
C ALA A 20 16.01 19.79 18.23
N GLU A 21 15.57 21.04 18.13
CA GLU A 21 14.42 21.58 18.85
C GLU A 21 13.10 21.39 18.08
N ILE A 22 13.16 21.18 16.76
CA ILE A 22 11.96 21.11 15.91
C ILE A 22 11.65 19.66 15.52
N LYS A 23 10.51 19.19 16.03
CA LYS A 23 9.91 17.89 15.68
C LYS A 23 9.20 18.00 14.33
N LEU A 24 9.60 17.20 13.36
CA LEU A 24 8.85 17.04 12.11
C LEU A 24 7.71 16.06 12.32
N VAL A 25 6.51 16.46 11.88
CA VAL A 25 5.31 15.62 11.89
C VAL A 25 4.87 15.35 10.46
N PRO A 26 4.34 14.14 10.17
CA PRO A 26 3.80 13.86 8.85
C PRO A 26 2.61 14.78 8.53
N THR A 27 2.55 15.27 7.30
CA THR A 27 1.42 16.08 6.81
C THR A 27 0.25 15.24 6.30
N VAL A 28 0.44 13.91 6.24
CA VAL A 28 -0.53 12.95 5.73
C VAL A 28 -0.90 11.93 6.81
N ASN A 29 -2.13 11.44 6.75
CA ASN A 29 -2.61 10.40 7.65
C ASN A 29 -2.07 9.02 7.25
N VAL A 30 -0.95 8.63 7.84
CA VAL A 30 -0.28 7.36 7.53
C VAL A 30 -1.19 6.15 7.79
N ALA A 31 -2.03 6.20 8.82
CA ALA A 31 -2.93 5.09 9.18
C ALA A 31 -4.03 4.87 8.13
N GLU A 32 -4.54 5.94 7.55
CA GLU A 32 -5.54 5.87 6.48
C GLU A 32 -4.94 5.33 5.18
N LEU A 33 -3.77 5.83 4.79
CA LEU A 33 -3.04 5.32 3.62
C LEU A 33 -2.69 3.83 3.76
N GLN A 34 -2.35 3.37 4.98
CA GLN A 34 -2.12 1.96 5.25
C GLN A 34 -3.38 1.12 5.02
N ARG A 35 -4.55 1.59 5.50
CA ARG A 35 -5.85 0.92 5.28
C ARG A 35 -6.20 0.86 3.81
N GLU A 36 -6.01 1.95 3.06
CA GLU A 36 -6.23 1.96 1.61
C GLU A 36 -5.34 0.95 0.89
N ARG A 37 -4.06 0.92 1.23
CA ARG A 37 -3.10 -0.04 0.69
C ARG A 37 -3.50 -1.49 1.00
N ASP A 38 -3.98 -1.76 2.20
CA ASP A 38 -4.43 -3.10 2.60
C ASP A 38 -5.74 -3.50 1.89
N ALA A 39 -6.67 -2.55 1.71
CA ALA A 39 -7.89 -2.76 0.95
C ALA A 39 -7.61 -3.08 -0.53
N LEU A 40 -6.73 -2.32 -1.17
CA LEU A 40 -6.29 -2.58 -2.55
C LEU A 40 -5.64 -3.96 -2.67
N ALA A 41 -4.73 -4.31 -1.74
CA ALA A 41 -4.09 -5.62 -1.73
C ALA A 41 -5.12 -6.76 -1.62
N LYS A 42 -6.19 -6.58 -0.86
CA LYS A 42 -7.30 -7.53 -0.77
C LYS A 42 -8.03 -7.64 -2.12
N THR A 43 -8.46 -6.53 -2.72
CA THR A 43 -9.15 -6.52 -4.02
C THR A 43 -8.31 -7.18 -5.11
N TYR A 44 -6.99 -6.94 -5.13
CA TYR A 44 -6.10 -7.59 -6.08
C TYR A 44 -6.08 -9.11 -5.92
N ARG A 45 -6.05 -9.63 -4.69
CA ARG A 45 -6.08 -11.08 -4.44
C ARG A 45 -7.40 -11.71 -4.83
N GLU A 46 -8.51 -11.03 -4.57
CA GLU A 46 -9.85 -11.49 -4.97
C GLU A 46 -9.97 -11.55 -6.50
N LEU A 47 -9.52 -10.51 -7.18
CA LEU A 47 -9.50 -10.47 -8.64
C LEU A 47 -8.60 -11.55 -9.23
N ASP A 48 -7.39 -11.73 -8.70
CA ASP A 48 -6.47 -12.78 -9.14
C ASP A 48 -7.09 -14.17 -8.94
N THR A 49 -7.70 -14.42 -7.78
CA THR A 49 -8.38 -15.69 -7.52
C THR A 49 -9.51 -15.94 -8.51
N ALA A 50 -10.32 -14.92 -8.81
CA ALA A 50 -11.39 -15.03 -9.80
C ALA A 50 -10.84 -15.29 -11.22
N LEU A 51 -9.75 -14.61 -11.58
CA LEU A 51 -9.08 -14.80 -12.86
C LEU A 51 -8.49 -16.22 -12.97
N GLN A 52 -7.83 -16.72 -11.94
CA GLN A 52 -7.30 -18.08 -11.92
C GLN A 52 -8.42 -19.12 -12.00
N ALA A 53 -9.52 -18.92 -11.26
CA ALA A 53 -10.68 -19.80 -11.36
C ALA A 53 -11.26 -19.81 -12.78
N ALA A 54 -11.35 -18.65 -13.44
CA ALA A 54 -11.80 -18.55 -14.82
C ALA A 54 -10.83 -19.24 -15.80
N ASN A 55 -9.53 -19.03 -15.65
CA ASN A 55 -8.50 -19.69 -16.47
C ASN A 55 -8.60 -21.22 -16.39
N TRP A 56 -8.95 -21.77 -15.23
CA TRP A 56 -9.11 -23.20 -15.02
C TRP A 56 -10.45 -23.76 -15.54
N ALA A 57 -11.45 -22.91 -15.74
CA ALA A 57 -12.78 -23.31 -16.20
C ALA A 57 -12.94 -23.24 -17.72
N VAL A 58 -11.95 -22.73 -18.44
CA VAL A 58 -11.97 -22.56 -19.89
C VAL A 58 -11.01 -23.56 -20.51
N ASP A 59 -11.53 -24.43 -21.38
CA ASP A 59 -10.70 -25.28 -22.23
C ASP A 59 -9.94 -24.40 -23.22
N LEU A 60 -8.65 -24.70 -23.40
CA LEU A 60 -7.80 -23.96 -24.34
C LEU A 60 -8.32 -24.19 -25.76
N ILE A 61 -8.60 -23.11 -26.49
CA ILE A 61 -8.93 -23.19 -27.91
C ILE A 61 -7.63 -23.55 -28.63
N GLU A 62 -7.53 -24.78 -29.14
CA GLU A 62 -6.44 -25.23 -30.03
C GLU A 62 -6.48 -24.56 -31.40
#